data_AF-A0A7J0CZ40-F1
#
_entry.id   AF-A0A7J0CZ40-F1
#
_cell.length_a   1.000
_cell.length_b   1.000
_cell.length_c   1.000
_cell.angle_alpha   90.00
_cell.angle_beta   90.00
_cell.angle_gamma   90.00
#
_symmetry.space_group_name_H-M   'P 1'
#
loop_
_entity.id
_entity.type
_entity.pdbx_description
1 polymer ?
#
loop_
_entity_poly.entity_id
_entity_poly.type
_entity_poly.pdbx_seq_one_letter_code
_entity_poly.pdbx_strand_id
1 'polypeptide(L)'
;MNQCTTFALLPPPDHLIALSPAGHRPEAGHVLCELGEDHDDQHAAMLWDEGGRPGSAVWVRWKGSGRAGLTSLSWCPAHGTRNEACELFAAHSSAHSWDITDPTVEAITLVLARQHPYLFPRDRGKDGS
;
A
#
# COMPACT_ATOMS: atom_id res chain seq x y z
N MET A 1 11.10 -8.30 -1.86
CA MET A 1 11.08 -7.49 -3.10
C MET A 1 10.80 -6.05 -2.70
N ASN A 2 11.43 -5.04 -3.29
CA ASN A 2 11.16 -3.66 -2.90
C ASN A 2 9.80 -3.20 -3.44
N GLN A 3 9.18 -2.24 -2.77
CA GLN A 3 7.97 -1.59 -3.24
C GLN A 3 8.25 -0.72 -4.47
N CYS A 4 7.34 -0.76 -5.45
CA CYS A 4 7.34 0.14 -6.59
C CYS A 4 7.13 1.60 -6.13
N THR A 5 8.02 2.50 -6.55
CA THR A 5 7.97 3.92 -6.13
C THR A 5 7.23 4.83 -7.10
N THR A 6 6.56 4.26 -8.11
CA THR A 6 5.74 5.04 -9.03
C THR A 6 4.56 5.64 -8.28
N PHE A 7 4.24 6.90 -8.59
CA PHE A 7 3.13 7.62 -7.97
C PHE A 7 2.13 8.11 -9.01
N ALA A 8 0.92 8.39 -8.56
CA ALA A 8 -0.11 9.08 -9.33
C ALA A 8 -0.64 10.28 -8.56
N LEU A 9 -1.09 11.29 -9.29
CA LEU A 9 -1.83 12.43 -8.75
C LEU A 9 -3.33 12.15 -8.83
N LEU A 10 -4.02 12.33 -7.71
CA LEU A 10 -5.46 12.22 -7.61
C LEU A 10 -6.07 13.62 -7.50
N PRO A 11 -6.92 14.03 -8.47
CA PRO A 11 -7.63 15.29 -8.34
C PRO A 11 -8.55 15.24 -7.11
N PRO A 12 -8.75 16.37 -6.42
CA PRO A 12 -9.65 16.41 -5.28
C PRO A 12 -11.08 16.01 -5.71
N PRO A 13 -11.76 15.14 -4.96
CA PRO A 13 -13.16 14.82 -5.20
C PRO A 13 -14.06 16.08 -5.19
N ASP A 14 -15.17 16.03 -5.92
CA ASP A 14 -16.08 17.18 -6.06
C ASP A 14 -16.58 17.71 -4.70
N HIS A 15 -16.79 16.84 -3.72
CA HIS A 15 -17.21 17.26 -2.39
C HIS A 15 -16.12 18.06 -1.65
N LEU A 16 -14.83 17.80 -1.89
CA LEU A 16 -13.75 18.65 -1.36
C LEU A 16 -13.65 19.98 -2.09
N ILE A 17 -13.89 19.98 -3.41
CA ILE A 17 -13.95 21.20 -4.20
C ILE A 17 -15.09 22.10 -3.70
N ALA A 18 -16.26 21.53 -3.40
CA ALA A 18 -17.42 22.27 -2.89
C ALA A 18 -17.19 22.92 -1.52
N LEU A 19 -16.28 22.38 -0.71
CA LEU A 19 -15.89 22.95 0.59
C LEU A 19 -14.84 24.07 0.48
N SER A 20 -14.28 24.30 -0.71
CA SER A 20 -13.16 25.21 -0.88
C SER A 20 -13.61 26.67 -0.89
N PRO A 21 -12.84 27.59 -0.24
CA PRO A 21 -13.11 29.01 -0.31
C PRO A 21 -13.12 29.53 -1.75
N ALA A 22 -13.88 30.58 -2.02
CA ALA A 22 -13.89 31.21 -3.34
C ALA A 22 -12.46 31.58 -3.80
N GLY A 23 -12.14 31.22 -5.04
CA GLY A 23 -10.82 31.44 -5.62
C GLY A 23 -9.72 30.46 -5.17
N HIS A 24 -10.03 29.49 -4.31
CA HIS A 24 -9.09 28.47 -3.86
C HIS A 24 -9.55 27.10 -4.36
N ARG A 25 -8.61 26.33 -4.93
CA ARG A 25 -8.84 24.93 -5.30
C ARG A 25 -7.85 24.06 -4.55
N PRO A 26 -8.27 22.92 -3.97
CA PRO A 26 -7.34 22.01 -3.34
C PRO A 26 -6.35 21.48 -4.37
N GLU A 27 -5.11 21.31 -3.95
CA GLU A 27 -4.10 20.64 -4.76
C GLU A 27 -4.45 19.16 -4.93
N ALA A 28 -3.90 18.54 -5.97
CA ALA A 28 -4.04 17.11 -6.16
C ALA A 28 -3.31 16.36 -5.03
N GLY A 29 -3.96 15.34 -4.47
CA GLY A 29 -3.28 14.38 -3.61
C GLY A 29 -2.34 13.50 -4.42
N HIS A 30 -1.43 12.79 -3.76
CA HIS A 30 -0.60 11.78 -4.40
C HIS A 30 -0.81 10.42 -3.72
N VAL A 31 -0.64 9.36 -4.50
CA VAL A 31 -0.65 7.96 -4.03
C VAL A 31 0.58 7.26 -4.57
N LEU A 32 1.16 6.37 -3.77
CA LEU A 32 2.30 5.53 -4.16
C LEU A 32 1.79 4.13 -4.53
N CYS A 33 2.42 3.50 -5.51
CA CYS A 33 2.12 2.11 -5.85
C CYS A 33 2.41 1.19 -4.66
N GLU A 34 1.46 0.32 -4.30
CA GLU A 34 1.58 -0.64 -3.20
C GLU A 34 2.10 -2.01 -3.67
N LEU A 35 2.27 -2.19 -4.97
CA LEU A 35 2.83 -3.41 -5.55
C LEU A 35 4.36 -3.42 -5.40
N GLY A 36 4.93 -4.62 -5.39
CA GLY A 36 6.37 -4.81 -5.49
C GLY A 36 6.89 -4.40 -6.87
N GLU A 37 8.19 -4.19 -6.98
CA GLU A 37 8.88 -4.02 -8.27
C GLU A 37 8.59 -5.21 -9.21
N ASP A 38 8.82 -5.06 -10.52
CA ASP A 38 8.60 -6.10 -11.54
C ASP A 38 7.13 -6.56 -11.73
N HIS A 39 6.17 -5.66 -11.54
CA HIS A 39 4.77 -5.88 -11.90
C HIS A 39 4.46 -5.40 -13.34
N ASP A 40 3.29 -5.76 -13.88
CA ASP A 40 2.86 -5.59 -15.29
C ASP A 40 2.48 -4.15 -15.71
N ASP A 41 3.22 -3.14 -15.24
CA ASP A 41 3.05 -1.69 -15.50
C ASP A 41 1.66 -1.14 -15.11
N GLN A 42 0.80 -1.98 -14.53
CA GLN A 42 -0.47 -1.57 -13.97
C GLN A 42 -0.32 -1.35 -12.46
N HIS A 43 -0.03 -0.12 -12.10
CA HIS A 43 0.13 0.30 -10.71
C HIS A 43 -1.22 0.32 -9.98
N ALA A 44 -1.16 0.16 -8.66
CA ALA A 44 -2.33 0.19 -7.82
C ALA A 44 -2.00 0.69 -6.40
N ALA A 45 -2.98 1.33 -5.78
CA ALA A 45 -2.96 1.68 -4.36
C ALA A 45 -4.36 1.57 -3.78
N MET A 46 -4.49 1.07 -2.56
CA MET A 46 -5.75 0.97 -1.84
C MET A 46 -6.12 2.34 -1.26
N LEU A 47 -7.38 2.76 -1.46
CA LEU A 47 -7.89 4.02 -0.92
C LEU A 47 -8.84 3.79 0.24
N TRP A 48 -9.75 2.83 0.11
CA TRP A 48 -10.81 2.58 1.08
C TRP A 48 -11.12 1.10 1.18
N ASP A 49 -11.13 0.55 2.40
CA ASP A 49 -11.71 -0.76 2.68
C ASP A 49 -13.24 -0.65 2.67
N GLU A 50 -13.91 -1.53 1.91
CA GLU A 50 -15.38 -1.57 1.83
C GLU A 50 -15.98 -2.51 2.89
N GLY A 51 -15.15 -3.28 3.59
CA GLY A 51 -15.56 -4.23 4.61
C GLY A 51 -16.44 -5.36 4.07
N GLY A 52 -17.16 -6.04 4.96
CA GLY A 52 -18.11 -7.10 4.61
C GLY A 52 -17.51 -8.50 4.43
N ARG A 53 -18.35 -9.47 4.03
CA ARG A 53 -17.97 -10.86 3.73
C ARG A 53 -18.72 -11.39 2.49
N PRO A 54 -18.03 -11.73 1.39
CA PRO A 54 -16.59 -11.49 1.16
C PRO A 54 -16.30 -9.98 1.11
N GLY A 55 -15.14 -9.57 1.64
CA GLY A 55 -14.74 -8.17 1.66
C GLY A 55 -14.09 -7.71 0.36
N SER A 56 -14.16 -6.42 0.09
CA SER A 56 -13.46 -5.74 -1.01
C SER A 56 -12.88 -4.41 -0.55
N ALA A 57 -12.09 -3.79 -1.43
CA ALA A 57 -11.61 -2.45 -1.24
C ALA A 57 -11.69 -1.67 -2.56
N VAL A 58 -11.78 -0.35 -2.45
CA VAL A 58 -11.62 0.57 -3.57
C VAL A 58 -10.13 0.84 -3.77
N TRP A 59 -9.69 0.52 -4.98
CA TRP A 59 -8.33 0.72 -5.46
C TRP A 59 -8.30 1.83 -6.49
N VAL A 60 -7.27 2.65 -6.45
CA VAL A 60 -6.85 3.44 -7.60
C VAL A 60 -5.89 2.62 -8.44
N ARG A 61 -6.07 2.62 -9.76
CA ARG A 61 -5.21 1.93 -10.72
C ARG A 61 -4.80 2.85 -11.87
N TRP A 62 -3.55 2.76 -12.31
CA TRP A 62 -3.02 3.60 -13.38
C TRP A 62 -1.89 2.88 -14.14
N LYS A 63 -1.51 3.43 -15.29
CA LYS A 63 -0.38 2.98 -16.11
C LYS A 63 0.47 4.18 -16.51
N GLY A 64 1.79 4.14 -16.30
CA GLY A 64 2.69 5.26 -16.55
C GLY A 64 2.15 6.60 -16.02
N SER A 65 2.22 7.67 -16.82
CA SER A 65 1.63 8.98 -16.50
C SER A 65 0.14 9.12 -16.91
N GLY A 66 -0.55 7.99 -17.13
CA GLY A 66 -1.94 7.95 -17.58
C GLY A 66 -2.96 8.36 -16.51
N ARG A 67 -4.23 8.44 -16.91
CA ARG A 67 -5.32 8.81 -16.00
C ARG A 67 -5.60 7.68 -15.01
N ALA A 68 -5.54 8.00 -13.72
CA ALA A 68 -5.90 7.08 -12.65
C ALA A 68 -7.41 6.79 -12.63
N GLY A 69 -7.77 5.52 -12.48
CA GLY A 69 -9.15 5.04 -12.39
C GLY A 69 -9.42 4.37 -11.05
N LEU A 70 -10.63 4.55 -10.50
CA LEU A 70 -11.06 3.89 -9.28
C LEU A 70 -11.84 2.61 -9.61
N THR A 71 -11.54 1.53 -8.90
CA THR A 71 -12.22 0.24 -9.07
C THR A 71 -12.34 -0.48 -7.73
N SER A 72 -13.49 -1.07 -7.46
CA SER A 72 -13.65 -2.00 -6.34
C SER A 72 -13.13 -3.36 -6.74
N LEU A 73 -12.21 -3.92 -5.93
CA LEU A 73 -11.63 -5.24 -6.12
C LEU A 73 -11.67 -6.04 -4.82
N SER A 74 -11.99 -7.32 -4.93
CA SER A 74 -11.94 -8.26 -3.81
C SER A 74 -10.51 -8.40 -3.27
N TRP A 75 -10.38 -8.67 -1.98
CA TRP A 75 -9.10 -8.99 -1.35
C TRP A 75 -8.50 -10.30 -1.90
N CYS A 76 -7.18 -10.37 -1.92
CA CYS A 76 -6.46 -11.60 -2.23
C CYS A 76 -6.74 -12.67 -1.15
N PRO A 77 -7.11 -13.90 -1.52
CA PRO A 77 -7.46 -14.94 -0.54
C PRO A 77 -6.23 -15.63 0.09
N ALA A 78 -5.02 -15.31 -0.38
CA ALA A 78 -3.80 -15.97 0.05
C ALA A 78 -3.43 -15.60 1.50
N HIS A 79 -2.88 -16.58 2.20
CA HIS A 79 -2.34 -16.42 3.56
C HIS A 79 -0.89 -16.90 3.58
N GLY A 80 -0.03 -16.14 4.25
CA GLY A 80 1.37 -16.48 4.45
C GLY A 80 1.60 -17.53 5.53
N THR A 81 2.87 -17.85 5.78
CA THR A 81 3.25 -18.96 6.67
C THR A 81 2.92 -18.73 8.14
N ARG A 82 2.80 -17.46 8.58
CA ARG A 82 2.35 -17.09 9.92
C ARG A 82 0.89 -16.67 9.93
N ASN A 83 0.13 -17.08 8.92
CA ASN A 83 -1.28 -16.75 8.71
C ASN A 83 -1.53 -15.25 8.49
N GLU A 84 -0.52 -14.50 8.03
CA GLU A 84 -0.69 -13.13 7.53
C GLU A 84 -1.56 -13.12 6.27
N ALA A 85 -2.63 -12.32 6.25
CA ALA A 85 -3.46 -12.14 5.07
C ALA A 85 -2.74 -11.24 4.05
N CYS A 86 -2.98 -11.48 2.76
CA CYS A 86 -2.41 -10.62 1.73
C CYS A 86 -3.25 -9.34 1.64
N GLU A 87 -2.60 -8.20 1.84
CA GLU A 87 -3.22 -6.87 1.85
C GLU A 87 -3.38 -6.28 0.43
N LEU A 88 -3.30 -7.12 -0.61
CA LEU A 88 -3.49 -6.72 -2.01
C LEU A 88 -4.81 -7.26 -2.56
N PHE A 89 -5.25 -6.72 -3.69
CA PHE A 89 -6.44 -7.22 -4.41
C PHE A 89 -6.21 -8.61 -5.04
N ALA A 90 -7.28 -9.34 -5.30
CA ALA A 90 -7.23 -10.65 -5.94
C ALA A 90 -6.63 -10.60 -7.36
N ALA A 91 -5.78 -11.59 -7.68
CA ALA A 91 -5.05 -11.66 -8.94
C ALA A 91 -4.17 -10.43 -9.22
N HIS A 92 -3.58 -9.84 -8.17
CA HIS A 92 -2.47 -8.90 -8.33
C HIS A 92 -1.28 -9.61 -9.01
N SER A 93 -0.51 -8.86 -9.79
CA SER A 93 0.59 -9.34 -10.63
C SER A 93 1.95 -9.34 -9.93
N SER A 94 1.98 -8.89 -8.67
CA SER A 94 3.17 -8.72 -7.84
C SER A 94 3.39 -9.93 -6.93
N ALA A 95 4.50 -9.94 -6.19
CA ALA A 95 4.61 -10.72 -4.97
C ALA A 95 3.51 -10.34 -3.97
N HIS A 96 3.18 -11.24 -3.04
CA HIS A 96 2.21 -10.96 -1.97
C HIS A 96 2.73 -9.86 -1.04
N SER A 97 1.82 -9.15 -0.35
CA SER A 97 2.15 -7.99 0.50
C SER A 97 3.25 -8.28 1.53
N TRP A 98 3.26 -9.47 2.12
CA TRP A 98 4.28 -9.87 3.10
C TRP A 98 5.68 -10.08 2.50
N ASP A 99 5.80 -10.22 1.17
CA ASP A 99 7.08 -10.33 0.45
C ASP A 99 7.54 -8.99 -0.13
N ILE A 100 6.76 -7.92 0.04
CA ILE A 100 7.06 -6.56 -0.39
C ILE A 100 7.65 -5.76 0.79
N THR A 101 8.75 -5.07 0.53
CA THR A 101 9.45 -4.24 1.50
C THR A 101 9.38 -2.79 1.05
N ASP A 102 8.74 -1.93 1.84
CA ASP A 102 8.87 -0.48 1.67
C ASP A 102 10.26 -0.06 2.19
N PRO A 103 11.18 0.39 1.31
CA PRO A 103 12.52 0.79 1.72
C PRO A 103 12.54 1.96 2.71
N THR A 104 11.50 2.81 2.69
CA THR A 104 11.34 3.93 3.63
C THR A 104 11.01 3.40 5.03
N VAL A 105 10.04 2.49 5.14
CA VAL A 105 9.68 1.86 6.41
C VAL A 105 10.84 1.04 6.96
N GLU A 106 11.57 0.31 6.11
CA GLU A 106 12.77 -0.42 6.52
C GLU A 106 13.84 0.53 7.08
N ALA A 107 14.14 1.62 6.38
CA ALA A 107 15.11 2.61 6.84
C ALA A 107 14.70 3.25 8.18
N ILE A 108 13.43 3.62 8.33
CA ILE A 108 12.89 4.15 9.59
C ILE A 108 13.01 3.10 10.70
N THR A 109 12.63 1.85 10.43
CA THR A 109 12.72 0.74 11.38
C THR A 109 14.17 0.52 11.85
N LEU A 110 15.14 0.58 10.94
CA LEU A 110 16.57 0.47 11.28
C LEU A 110 17.07 1.64 12.16
N VAL A 111 16.57 2.86 11.95
CA VAL A 111 16.86 4.00 12.83
C VAL A 111 16.25 3.79 14.20
N LEU A 112 14.97 3.42 14.26
CA LEU A 112 14.25 3.19 15.51
C LEU A 112 14.86 2.03 16.32
N ALA A 113 15.26 0.95 15.66
CA ALA A 113 15.93 -0.17 16.33
C ALA A 113 17.27 0.22 16.96
N ARG A 114 18.02 1.14 16.32
CA ARG A 114 19.27 1.69 16.88
C ARG A 114 19.02 2.60 18.08
N GLN A 115 17.95 3.40 18.05
CA GLN A 115 17.63 4.34 19.12
C GLN A 115 16.89 3.69 20.31
N HIS A 116 16.07 2.69 20.04
CA HIS A 116 15.17 2.05 20.99
C HIS A 116 15.27 0.51 20.96
N PRO A 117 16.44 -0.08 21.30
CA PRO A 117 16.66 -1.51 21.16
C PRO A 117 15.71 -2.39 22.00
N TYR A 118 15.12 -1.85 23.07
CA TYR A 118 14.15 -2.56 23.90
C TYR A 118 12.78 -2.75 23.23
N LEU A 119 12.45 -1.95 22.21
CA LEU A 119 11.24 -2.11 21.39
C LEU A 119 11.43 -3.15 20.28
N PHE A 120 12.67 -3.53 20.00
CA PHE A 120 13.03 -4.53 19.00
C PHE A 120 13.89 -5.62 19.63
N PRO A 121 13.36 -6.40 20.59
CA PRO A 121 14.10 -7.52 21.15
C PRO A 121 14.48 -8.45 20.00
N ARG A 122 15.77 -8.68 19.80
CA ARG A 122 16.19 -9.79 18.94
C ARG A 122 15.61 -11.05 19.56
N ASP A 123 14.83 -11.80 18.80
CA ASP A 123 14.52 -13.19 19.16
C ASP A 123 15.87 -13.84 19.44
N ARG A 124 16.17 -14.05 20.73
CA ARG A 124 17.19 -14.99 21.11
C ARG A 124 16.60 -16.32 20.69
N GLY A 125 17.02 -16.79 19.52
CA GLY A 125 16.79 -18.17 19.12
C GLY A 125 17.06 -19.05 20.33
N LYS A 126 16.25 -20.09 20.48
CA LYS A 126 16.43 -21.14 21.47
C LYS A 126 17.86 -21.71 21.40
N ASP A 127 18.78 -21.07 22.09
CA ASP A 127 20.07 -21.64 22.44
C ASP A 127 19.86 -22.35 23.77
N GLY A 128 19.65 -23.67 23.70
CA GLY A 128 19.75 -24.60 24.82
C GLY A 128 18.45 -24.89 25.56
N SER A 129 17.80 -26.02 25.24
CA SER A 129 18.07 -27.32 25.87
C SER A 129 17.13 -28.40 25.33
#